data_AF-A0A1M2YH49-F1
#
_entry.id   AF-A0A1M2YH49-F1
#
_cell.length_a   1.000
_cell.length_b   1.000
_cell.length_c   1.000
_cell.angle_alpha   90.00
_cell.angle_beta   90.00
_cell.angle_gamma   90.00
#
_symmetry.space_group_name_H-M   'P 1'
#
loop_
_entity.id
_entity.type
_entity.pdbx_description
1 polymer ?
#
loop_
_entity_poly.entity_id
_entity_poly.type
_entity_poly.pdbx_seq_one_letter_code
_entity_poly.pdbx_strand_id
1 'polypeptide(L)'
;MIFKMLIANLIMRKGPKAQSAIEFITTYSTVLLIITVAIAVLFLFISLPKSILPTECNFYNSFGCYDAVYGINYTSSNVPTGTALLVVANFEEPGIINTSSFSAFVGGVESNSGYCAPKVALQGQKVYCIAFFKGQTLSPGKLYSGTFSIYANYCAVAPSSISTAYCPPPNATSYYRYGGVVRTQGTLKTIGGIYAVPINITISSFNFFDWFFINFIEPGYQVRISFNPKNTSYVLHESPDLGNVRFYYNNQELYDWCENCNSSMSGNAIFWVKLPQRTLFKLGCFFNSCPTKTTIFMYFTPISTTFSGVHSGLAPELTTPYGKYDNGQNVFNYYTNFAGTSLPSSWENLAGTNYSLDNGAYFTGFALLQKINNFPINIYNLTEARITLTTSGIGGIVTGVNGTGSSDECSNGPYDNKWISVGVEPDDLCYGDLYSLKGIGSAAVTYGTATNVSTSNPNSGTFTIGLGNGFSNAYFFYNNTLQAEASQTYGHFRGKSIGAVSYFGLESQSAVYKVNWVRSVTMLSGGQQPQITFGPIIKESGT
;
A
#
# COMPACT_ATOMS: atom_id res chain seq x y z
N MET A 1 42.24 34.30 -21.08
CA MET A 1 43.53 34.99 -20.86
C MET A 1 43.75 36.13 -21.85
N ILE A 2 43.44 35.97 -23.14
CA ILE A 2 43.57 37.01 -24.19
C ILE A 2 42.70 38.27 -23.91
N PHE A 3 41.50 38.11 -23.35
CA PHE A 3 40.61 39.24 -23.01
C PHE A 3 41.16 40.13 -21.88
N LYS A 4 41.96 39.58 -20.95
CA LYS A 4 42.61 40.35 -19.87
C LYS A 4 43.80 41.18 -20.38
N MET A 5 44.52 40.68 -21.38
CA MET A 5 45.63 41.42 -22.00
C MET A 5 45.17 42.58 -22.89
N LEU A 6 44.01 42.44 -23.55
CA LEU A 6 43.43 43.52 -24.36
C LEU A 6 42.88 44.68 -23.52
N ILE A 7 42.35 44.40 -22.32
CA ILE A 7 41.86 45.42 -21.39
C ILE A 7 43.02 46.21 -20.76
N ALA A 8 44.14 45.56 -20.43
CA ALA A 8 45.27 46.22 -19.80
C ALA A 8 45.96 47.27 -20.71
N ASN A 9 46.01 47.04 -22.01
CA ASN A 9 46.64 47.96 -22.96
C ASN A 9 45.79 49.19 -23.32
N LEU A 10 44.48 49.17 -23.06
CA LEU A 10 43.58 50.30 -23.31
C LEU A 10 43.53 51.33 -22.16
N ILE A 11 44.13 51.00 -21.00
CA ILE A 11 44.06 51.84 -19.78
C ILE A 11 45.20 52.87 -19.72
N MET A 12 46.31 52.70 -20.47
CA MET A 12 47.53 53.52 -20.30
C MET A 12 47.62 54.80 -21.13
N ARG A 13 46.58 55.20 -21.88
CA ARG A 13 46.51 56.54 -22.51
C ARG A 13 45.07 57.03 -22.62
N LYS A 14 44.56 57.68 -21.57
CA LYS A 14 43.25 58.37 -21.64
C LYS A 14 43.33 59.75 -21.03
N GLY A 15 43.30 60.77 -21.89
CA GLY A 15 42.82 62.09 -21.49
C GLY A 15 41.34 62.01 -21.07
N PRO A 16 40.85 63.00 -20.31
CA PRO A 16 39.54 62.98 -19.64
C PRO A 16 38.35 62.65 -20.57
N LYS A 17 38.47 62.92 -21.88
CA LYS A 17 37.44 62.60 -22.89
C LYS A 17 37.20 61.10 -23.10
N ALA A 18 38.21 60.26 -22.86
CA ALA A 18 38.12 58.83 -23.13
C ALA A 18 37.51 58.01 -21.97
N GLN A 19 37.39 58.61 -20.78
CA GLN A 19 36.66 58.02 -19.66
C GLN A 19 35.16 58.17 -19.86
N SER A 20 34.68 59.37 -20.20
CA SER A 20 33.26 59.61 -20.50
C SER A 20 32.75 58.74 -21.65
N ALA A 21 33.59 58.50 -22.66
CA ALA A 21 33.26 57.61 -23.77
C ALA A 21 33.09 56.14 -23.32
N ILE A 22 33.87 55.66 -22.35
CA ILE A 22 33.71 54.31 -21.81
C ILE A 22 32.43 54.21 -21.00
N GLU A 23 32.17 55.17 -20.10
CA GLU A 23 30.98 55.16 -19.24
C GLU A 23 29.68 55.18 -20.06
N PHE A 24 29.69 55.95 -21.16
CA PHE A 24 28.61 55.92 -22.14
C PHE A 24 28.46 54.53 -22.76
N ILE A 25 29.51 53.95 -23.35
CA ILE A 25 29.43 52.63 -24.00
C ILE A 25 28.96 51.53 -23.03
N THR A 26 29.45 51.52 -21.78
CA THR A 26 29.05 50.51 -20.78
C THR A 26 27.59 50.64 -20.37
N THR A 27 27.09 51.87 -20.25
CA THR A 27 25.68 52.12 -19.88
C THR A 27 24.74 51.63 -20.98
N TYR A 28 25.01 52.00 -22.23
CA TYR A 28 24.18 51.57 -23.37
C TYR A 28 24.29 50.07 -23.64
N SER A 29 25.47 49.47 -23.45
CA SER A 29 25.64 48.02 -23.57
C SER A 29 24.81 47.25 -22.54
N THR A 30 24.72 47.76 -21.31
CA THR A 30 23.92 47.13 -20.25
C THR A 30 22.42 47.24 -20.55
N VAL A 31 21.96 48.41 -21.04
CA VAL A 31 20.57 48.63 -21.44
C VAL A 31 20.18 47.71 -22.60
N LEU A 32 21.01 47.60 -23.63
CA LEU A 32 20.76 46.69 -24.76
C LEU A 32 20.74 45.23 -24.32
N LEU A 33 21.60 44.82 -23.37
CA LEU A 33 21.58 43.47 -22.81
C LEU A 33 20.24 43.20 -22.09
N ILE A 34 19.78 44.11 -21.24
CA ILE A 34 18.50 43.99 -20.53
C ILE A 34 17.34 43.87 -21.53
N ILE A 35 17.31 44.72 -22.56
CA ILE A 35 16.30 44.65 -23.63
C ILE A 35 16.36 43.30 -24.34
N THR A 36 17.56 42.80 -24.67
CA THR A 36 17.73 41.51 -25.34
C THR A 36 17.22 40.35 -24.49
N VAL A 37 17.54 40.34 -23.18
CA VAL A 37 17.04 39.33 -22.24
C VAL A 37 15.52 39.41 -22.11
N ALA A 38 14.95 40.62 -22.00
CA ALA A 38 13.50 40.81 -21.93
C ALA A 38 12.79 40.29 -23.20
N ILE A 39 13.32 40.59 -24.40
CA ILE A 39 12.78 40.08 -25.67
C ILE A 39 12.92 38.56 -25.74
N ALA A 40 14.06 37.99 -25.33
CA ALA A 40 14.26 36.54 -25.33
C ALA A 40 13.29 35.81 -24.39
N VAL A 41 13.06 36.36 -23.18
CA VAL A 41 12.06 35.83 -22.25
C VAL A 41 10.65 35.96 -22.83
N LEU A 42 10.30 37.10 -23.43
CA LEU A 42 9.00 37.30 -24.06
C LEU A 42 8.78 36.33 -25.23
N PHE A 43 9.82 36.14 -26.07
CA PHE A 43 9.79 35.19 -27.18
C PHE A 43 9.68 33.76 -26.69
N LEU A 44 10.33 33.40 -25.57
CA LEU A 44 10.17 32.10 -24.93
C LEU A 44 8.73 31.92 -24.44
N PHE A 45 8.11 32.92 -23.80
CA PHE A 45 6.69 32.86 -23.40
C PHE A 45 5.72 32.75 -24.59
N ILE A 46 6.02 33.39 -25.72
CA ILE A 46 5.18 33.32 -26.94
C ILE A 46 5.40 32.01 -27.69
N SER A 47 6.62 31.47 -27.69
CA SER A 47 7.01 30.27 -28.44
C SER A 47 6.82 28.97 -27.66
N LEU A 48 6.68 29.04 -26.34
CA LEU A 48 6.27 27.89 -25.55
C LEU A 48 4.89 27.44 -26.05
N PRO A 49 4.72 26.17 -26.45
CA PRO A 49 3.41 25.68 -26.87
C PRO A 49 2.40 25.98 -25.77
N LYS A 50 1.26 26.56 -26.14
CA LYS A 50 0.16 26.90 -25.22
C LYS A 50 -0.37 25.68 -24.44
N SER A 51 0.09 24.47 -24.76
CA SER A 51 -0.17 23.23 -24.05
C SER A 51 0.65 23.02 -22.77
N ILE A 52 1.47 23.98 -22.32
CA ILE A 52 2.23 23.85 -21.05
C ILE A 52 1.47 24.48 -19.86
N LEU A 53 0.33 25.12 -20.10
CA LEU A 53 -0.50 25.57 -18.98
C LEU A 53 -0.97 24.32 -18.21
N PRO A 54 -0.58 24.20 -16.91
CA PRO A 54 -0.98 23.07 -16.10
C PRO A 54 -2.52 23.02 -16.04
N THR A 55 -3.06 21.82 -15.89
CA THR A 55 -4.46 21.70 -15.52
C THR A 55 -4.65 22.43 -14.20
N GLU A 56 -5.54 23.41 -14.18
CA GLU A 56 -5.89 24.19 -12.99
C GLU A 56 -7.33 23.88 -12.63
N CYS A 57 -7.57 23.61 -11.35
CA CYS A 57 -8.91 23.59 -10.80
C CYS A 57 -8.84 24.25 -9.43
N ASN A 58 -9.80 25.14 -9.15
CA ASN A 58 -9.84 25.91 -7.91
C ASN A 58 -11.27 25.95 -7.41
N PHE A 59 -11.48 25.58 -6.15
CA PHE A 59 -12.75 25.77 -5.47
C PHE A 59 -12.84 27.19 -4.89
N TYR A 60 -14.06 27.69 -4.73
CA TYR A 60 -14.30 28.95 -4.04
C TYR A 60 -14.26 28.80 -2.51
N ASN A 61 -14.52 27.61 -1.99
CA ASN A 61 -14.56 27.32 -0.56
C ASN A 61 -14.49 25.81 -0.24
N SER A 62 -13.97 25.51 0.96
CA SER A 62 -14.05 24.24 1.73
C SER A 62 -13.42 22.98 1.14
N PHE A 63 -13.26 22.92 -0.18
CA PHE A 63 -12.54 21.86 -0.87
C PHE A 63 -11.22 22.39 -1.42
N GLY A 64 -10.17 21.59 -1.33
CA GLY A 64 -9.04 21.71 -2.22
C GLY A 64 -9.32 20.98 -3.53
N CYS A 65 -8.76 21.47 -4.63
CA CYS A 65 -8.73 20.70 -5.86
C CYS A 65 -7.35 20.08 -6.03
N TYR A 66 -7.32 18.77 -6.22
CA TYR A 66 -6.08 18.03 -6.40
C TYR A 66 -5.74 17.87 -7.89
N ASP A 67 -6.73 17.53 -8.71
CA ASP A 67 -6.56 17.32 -10.14
C ASP A 67 -7.90 17.47 -10.89
N ALA A 68 -7.84 17.77 -12.18
CA ALA A 68 -8.99 17.72 -13.06
C ALA A 68 -8.59 17.19 -14.45
N VAL A 69 -9.47 16.40 -15.06
CA VAL A 69 -9.22 15.83 -16.39
C VAL A 69 -10.50 15.94 -17.20
N TYR A 70 -10.40 16.52 -18.40
CA TYR A 70 -11.49 16.50 -19.39
C TYR A 70 -11.15 15.56 -20.54
N GLY A 71 -11.93 14.50 -20.67
CA GLY A 71 -11.61 13.37 -21.53
C GLY A 71 -12.83 12.77 -22.21
N ILE A 72 -12.62 11.64 -22.88
CA ILE A 72 -13.67 10.91 -23.59
C ILE A 72 -14.40 9.99 -22.61
N ASN A 73 -15.73 9.97 -22.68
CA ASN A 73 -16.57 9.02 -21.96
C ASN A 73 -16.89 7.83 -22.85
N TYR A 74 -16.57 6.62 -22.39
CA TYR A 74 -16.87 5.38 -23.06
C TYR A 74 -17.97 4.60 -22.33
N THR A 75 -18.84 3.94 -23.07
CA THR A 75 -19.68 2.88 -22.50
C THR A 75 -18.86 1.62 -22.23
N SER A 76 -19.45 0.69 -21.49
CA SER A 76 -18.94 -0.68 -21.31
C SER A 76 -18.70 -1.43 -22.64
N SER A 77 -19.15 -0.90 -23.77
CA SER A 77 -18.96 -1.47 -25.11
C SER A 77 -17.87 -0.77 -25.93
N ASN A 78 -17.01 0.05 -25.31
CA ASN A 78 -15.97 0.84 -25.99
C ASN A 78 -16.51 1.81 -27.07
N VAL A 79 -17.77 2.23 -26.96
CA VAL A 79 -18.34 3.26 -27.85
C VAL A 79 -18.24 4.62 -27.16
N PRO A 80 -17.63 5.64 -27.81
CA PRO A 80 -17.64 7.00 -27.29
C PRO A 80 -19.08 7.48 -27.20
N THR A 81 -19.56 7.78 -25.99
CA THR A 81 -20.91 8.31 -25.78
C THR A 81 -20.94 9.81 -25.52
N GLY A 82 -19.76 10.40 -25.34
CA GLY A 82 -19.60 11.84 -25.14
C GLY A 82 -18.26 12.14 -24.50
N THR A 83 -18.23 13.21 -23.73
CA THR A 83 -17.07 13.64 -22.96
C THR A 83 -17.40 13.63 -21.48
N ALA A 84 -16.38 13.62 -20.65
CA ALA A 84 -16.53 13.72 -19.21
C ALA A 84 -15.49 14.67 -18.62
N LEU A 85 -15.87 15.32 -17.52
CA LEU A 85 -14.96 16.03 -16.63
C LEU A 85 -14.85 15.23 -15.34
N LEU A 86 -13.63 14.80 -15.00
CA LEU A 86 -13.28 14.30 -13.69
C LEU A 86 -12.66 15.45 -12.89
N VAL A 87 -13.12 15.67 -11.67
CA VAL A 87 -12.49 16.55 -10.67
C VAL A 87 -12.18 15.71 -9.44
N VAL A 88 -10.92 15.72 -9.02
CA VAL A 88 -10.45 15.10 -7.79
C VAL A 88 -10.33 16.19 -6.74
N ALA A 89 -11.18 16.14 -5.73
CA ALA A 89 -11.25 17.12 -4.67
C ALA A 89 -10.87 16.51 -3.32
N ASN A 90 -10.35 17.31 -2.40
CA ASN A 90 -10.14 16.94 -1.00
C ASN A 90 -10.96 17.88 -0.12
N PHE A 91 -11.77 17.34 0.78
CA PHE A 91 -12.51 18.17 1.73
C PHE A 91 -11.57 18.65 2.84
N GLU A 92 -11.40 19.96 3.02
CA GLU A 92 -10.37 20.51 3.92
C GLU A 92 -10.93 20.91 5.29
N GLU A 93 -12.23 21.14 5.40
CA GLU A 93 -12.85 21.51 6.67
C GLU A 93 -13.03 20.29 7.59
N PRO A 94 -12.92 20.48 8.92
CA PRO A 94 -13.17 19.40 9.87
C PRO A 94 -14.63 18.97 9.81
N GLY A 95 -14.90 17.68 9.65
CA GLY A 95 -16.25 17.13 9.62
C GLY A 95 -16.44 16.03 8.59
N ILE A 96 -17.70 15.80 8.23
CA ILE A 96 -18.11 14.85 7.19
C ILE A 96 -18.87 15.59 6.10
N ILE A 97 -18.58 15.26 4.85
CA ILE A 97 -19.36 15.72 3.70
C ILE A 97 -20.07 14.54 3.04
N ASN A 98 -21.36 14.71 2.73
CA ASN A 98 -22.19 13.74 2.02
C ASN A 98 -22.60 14.34 0.67
N THR A 99 -21.92 13.94 -0.40
CA THR A 99 -22.14 14.42 -1.76
C THR A 99 -23.39 13.81 -2.38
N SER A 100 -24.25 14.63 -2.96
CA SER A 100 -25.46 14.18 -3.66
C SER A 100 -25.24 14.09 -5.17
N SER A 101 -24.73 15.17 -5.78
CA SER A 101 -24.60 15.27 -7.23
C SER A 101 -23.46 16.21 -7.61
N PHE A 102 -23.05 16.12 -8.88
CA PHE A 102 -22.01 16.97 -9.45
C PHE A 102 -22.47 17.53 -10.80
N SER A 103 -22.29 18.83 -11.01
CA SER A 103 -22.55 19.45 -12.31
C SER A 103 -21.36 20.28 -12.76
N ALA A 104 -21.17 20.39 -14.07
CA ALA A 104 -20.10 21.18 -14.66
C ALA A 104 -20.57 21.87 -15.94
N PHE A 105 -20.03 23.07 -16.19
CA PHE A 105 -20.22 23.84 -17.40
C PHE A 105 -18.85 24.06 -18.05
N VAL A 106 -18.54 23.34 -19.12
CA VAL A 106 -17.21 23.32 -19.75
C VAL A 106 -17.37 23.59 -21.25
N GLY A 107 -16.58 24.53 -21.78
CA GLY A 107 -16.57 24.81 -23.22
C GLY A 107 -17.93 25.27 -23.76
N GLY A 108 -18.73 25.94 -22.94
CA GLY A 108 -20.06 26.46 -23.32
C GLY A 108 -21.20 25.44 -23.20
N VAL A 109 -20.95 24.24 -22.67
CA VAL A 109 -21.97 23.19 -22.54
C VAL A 109 -22.07 22.74 -21.08
N GLU A 110 -23.30 22.59 -20.60
CA GLU A 110 -23.61 22.05 -19.29
C GLU A 110 -23.63 20.52 -19.31
N SER A 111 -23.14 19.91 -18.23
CA SER A 111 -23.17 18.47 -18.03
C SER A 111 -24.60 17.97 -17.90
N ASN A 112 -24.91 16.84 -18.54
CA ASN A 112 -26.23 16.20 -18.46
C ASN A 112 -26.45 15.48 -17.14
N SER A 113 -25.39 14.94 -16.56
CA SER A 113 -25.41 14.23 -15.28
C SER A 113 -24.03 14.28 -14.65
N GLY A 114 -23.97 14.06 -13.34
CA GLY A 114 -22.71 13.86 -12.66
C GLY A 114 -22.91 13.41 -11.22
N TYR A 115 -21.88 12.76 -10.69
CA TYR A 115 -21.88 12.21 -9.35
C TYR A 115 -20.48 12.28 -8.75
N CYS A 116 -20.39 12.07 -7.44
CA CYS A 116 -19.14 11.98 -6.71
C CYS A 116 -19.05 10.63 -6.00
N ALA A 117 -17.85 10.06 -5.91
CA ALA A 117 -17.58 8.92 -5.04
C ALA A 117 -16.25 9.12 -4.26
N PRO A 118 -16.14 8.64 -3.01
CA PRO A 118 -17.22 8.06 -2.23
C PRO A 118 -18.32 9.09 -1.94
N LYS A 119 -19.55 8.62 -1.74
CA LYS A 119 -20.70 9.50 -1.44
C LYS A 119 -20.50 10.28 -0.15
N VAL A 120 -19.77 9.71 0.81
CA VAL A 120 -19.46 10.33 2.09
C VAL A 120 -17.94 10.36 2.24
N ALA A 121 -17.39 11.51 2.61
CA ALA A 121 -15.96 11.69 2.82
C ALA A 121 -15.68 12.45 4.12
N LEU A 122 -14.60 12.06 4.80
CA LEU A 122 -14.04 12.77 5.95
C LEU A 122 -13.08 13.87 5.51
N GLN A 123 -12.73 14.76 6.44
CA GLN A 123 -11.64 15.72 6.24
C GLN A 123 -10.37 15.03 5.71
N GLY A 124 -9.79 15.58 4.65
CA GLY A 124 -8.59 15.09 3.99
C GLY A 124 -8.81 13.93 3.00
N GLN A 125 -9.99 13.29 2.99
CA GLN A 125 -10.27 12.22 2.03
C GLN A 125 -10.54 12.77 0.63
N LYS A 126 -10.14 11.99 -0.37
CA LYS A 126 -10.34 12.33 -1.79
C LYS A 126 -11.76 11.97 -2.22
N VAL A 127 -12.37 12.88 -2.97
CA VAL A 127 -13.67 12.73 -3.61
C VAL A 127 -13.48 12.88 -5.11
N TYR A 128 -13.93 11.87 -5.85
CA TYR A 128 -13.85 11.79 -7.31
C TYR A 128 -15.20 12.16 -7.90
N CYS A 129 -15.30 13.35 -8.47
CA CYS A 129 -16.53 13.86 -9.06
C CYS A 129 -16.47 13.81 -10.58
N ILE A 130 -17.41 13.14 -11.22
CA ILE A 130 -17.46 12.94 -12.67
C ILE A 130 -18.73 13.58 -13.22
N ALA A 131 -18.59 14.49 -14.17
CA ALA A 131 -19.68 15.11 -14.93
C ALA A 131 -19.63 14.64 -16.39
N PHE A 132 -20.76 14.24 -16.95
CA PHE A 132 -20.88 13.74 -18.32
C PHE A 132 -21.55 14.75 -19.23
N PHE A 133 -21.04 14.88 -20.45
CA PHE A 133 -21.54 15.80 -21.47
C PHE A 133 -21.93 15.02 -22.73
N LYS A 134 -23.14 15.23 -23.22
CA LYS A 134 -23.70 14.59 -24.42
C LYS A 134 -23.45 15.47 -25.63
N GLY A 135 -22.91 14.87 -26.70
CA GLY A 135 -22.76 15.53 -28.00
C GLY A 135 -21.61 16.55 -28.11
N GLN A 136 -20.80 16.73 -27.07
CA GLN A 136 -19.57 17.52 -27.14
C GLN A 136 -18.46 16.72 -27.81
N THR A 137 -17.86 17.27 -28.87
CA THR A 137 -16.67 16.69 -29.51
C THR A 137 -15.41 17.24 -28.84
N LEU A 138 -14.59 16.33 -28.32
CA LEU A 138 -13.32 16.67 -27.71
C LEU A 138 -12.24 16.85 -28.79
N SER A 139 -11.56 18.00 -28.78
CA SER A 139 -10.36 18.23 -29.58
C SER A 139 -9.13 18.04 -28.68
N PRO A 140 -8.33 16.98 -28.88
CA PRO A 140 -7.13 16.75 -28.07
C PRO A 140 -6.18 17.94 -28.07
N GLY A 141 -5.67 18.33 -26.90
CA GLY A 141 -4.77 19.47 -26.73
C GLY A 141 -5.44 20.85 -26.75
N LYS A 142 -6.74 20.94 -27.09
CA LYS A 142 -7.49 22.19 -26.94
C LYS A 142 -7.71 22.48 -25.46
N LEU A 143 -7.49 23.73 -25.05
CA LEU A 143 -7.81 24.20 -23.71
C LEU A 143 -9.32 24.42 -23.58
N TYR A 144 -9.88 23.86 -22.53
CA TYR A 144 -11.26 24.04 -22.10
C TYR A 144 -11.25 24.75 -20.74
N SER A 145 -12.13 25.74 -20.59
CA SER A 145 -12.40 26.41 -19.33
C SER A 145 -13.86 26.25 -18.97
N GLY A 146 -14.13 26.24 -17.66
CA GLY A 146 -15.47 26.00 -17.16
C GLY A 146 -15.63 26.29 -15.68
N THR A 147 -16.85 26.07 -15.21
CA THR A 147 -17.18 26.05 -13.79
C THR A 147 -17.74 24.69 -13.43
N PHE A 148 -17.65 24.31 -12.16
CA PHE A 148 -18.28 23.10 -11.65
C PHE A 148 -18.89 23.34 -10.29
N SER A 149 -19.72 22.42 -9.85
CA SER A 149 -20.44 22.51 -8.57
C SER A 149 -20.65 21.10 -7.99
N ILE A 150 -20.16 20.90 -6.77
CA ILE A 150 -20.49 19.74 -5.95
C ILE A 150 -21.67 20.13 -5.07
N TYR A 151 -22.75 19.35 -5.13
CA TYR A 151 -23.87 19.47 -4.22
C TYR A 151 -23.64 18.47 -3.09
N ALA A 152 -23.57 18.95 -1.86
CA ALA A 152 -23.31 18.11 -0.70
C ALA A 152 -23.90 18.69 0.58
N ASN A 153 -24.07 17.85 1.58
CA ASN A 153 -24.42 18.27 2.93
C ASN A 153 -23.20 18.09 3.84
N TYR A 154 -22.95 19.08 4.69
CA TYR A 154 -21.86 19.08 5.64
C TYR A 154 -22.36 18.84 7.07
N CYS A 155 -21.66 17.96 7.79
CA CYS A 155 -21.82 17.74 9.22
C CYS A 155 -20.54 18.14 9.94
N ALA A 156 -20.62 19.15 10.83
CA ALA A 156 -19.50 19.51 11.70
C ALA A 156 -19.10 18.39 12.68
N VAL A 157 -20.06 17.58 13.11
CA VAL A 157 -19.82 16.44 14.01
C VAL A 157 -19.98 15.14 13.24
N ALA A 158 -18.94 14.31 13.23
CA ALA A 158 -18.98 12.98 12.66
C ALA A 158 -19.98 12.10 13.45
N PRO A 159 -21.09 11.62 12.85
CA PRO A 159 -21.94 10.62 13.49
C PRO A 159 -21.16 9.33 13.78
N SER A 160 -21.60 8.59 14.79
CA SER A 160 -20.99 7.32 15.22
C SER A 160 -20.94 6.23 14.14
N SER A 161 -21.70 6.38 13.05
CA SER A 161 -21.64 5.53 11.86
C SER A 161 -21.71 6.37 10.58
N ILE A 162 -20.65 6.30 9.78
CA ILE A 162 -20.49 7.02 8.51
C ILE A 162 -21.54 6.58 7.47
N SER A 163 -21.98 5.31 7.51
CA SER A 163 -22.99 4.77 6.59
C SER A 163 -24.40 5.32 6.82
N THR A 164 -24.69 5.89 7.99
CA THR A 164 -25.98 6.50 8.32
C THR A 164 -25.83 8.00 8.59
N ALA A 165 -24.76 8.61 8.10
CA ALA A 165 -24.50 10.03 8.30
C ALA A 165 -25.54 10.86 7.54
N TYR A 166 -26.64 11.15 8.22
CA TYR A 166 -27.62 12.12 7.78
C TYR A 166 -27.13 13.49 8.21
N CYS A 167 -26.66 14.27 7.24
CA CYS A 167 -26.36 15.69 7.42
C CYS A 167 -27.60 16.47 6.97
N PRO A 168 -28.56 16.75 7.88
CA PRO A 168 -29.75 17.51 7.50
C PRO A 168 -29.30 18.89 7.00
N PRO A 169 -29.71 19.28 5.79
CA PRO A 169 -29.57 20.67 5.41
C PRO A 169 -30.42 21.56 6.34
N PRO A 170 -30.05 22.83 6.55
CA PRO A 170 -30.78 23.75 7.43
C PRO A 170 -32.27 23.86 7.06
N ASN A 171 -32.59 23.64 5.78
CA ASN A 171 -33.93 23.44 5.26
C ASN A 171 -33.95 22.10 4.51
N ALA A 172 -34.93 21.23 4.76
CA ALA A 172 -35.00 19.84 4.26
C ALA A 172 -34.90 19.64 2.73
N THR A 173 -34.76 20.71 1.94
CA THR A 173 -34.73 20.72 0.47
C THR A 173 -33.49 21.36 -0.16
N SER A 174 -32.53 21.92 0.62
CA SER A 174 -31.41 22.68 0.05
C SER A 174 -30.03 22.08 0.35
N TYR A 175 -29.38 21.48 -0.65
CA TYR A 175 -27.97 21.08 -0.55
C TYR A 175 -27.05 22.31 -0.55
N TYR A 176 -25.92 22.24 0.16
CA TYR A 176 -24.86 23.23 -0.01
C TYR A 176 -24.20 23.03 -1.37
N ARG A 177 -23.89 24.15 -2.03
CA ARG A 177 -23.24 24.18 -3.32
C ARG A 177 -21.79 24.63 -3.16
N TYR A 178 -20.86 23.71 -3.41
CA TYR A 178 -19.43 23.98 -3.42
C TYR A 178 -18.98 24.16 -4.87
N GLY A 179 -18.81 25.42 -5.27
CA GLY A 179 -18.46 25.79 -6.64
C GLY A 179 -16.96 25.89 -6.86
N GLY A 180 -16.54 25.76 -8.11
CA GLY A 180 -15.17 26.03 -8.52
C GLY A 180 -15.04 26.37 -10.01
N VAL A 181 -13.83 26.74 -10.41
CA VAL A 181 -13.42 26.92 -11.81
C VAL A 181 -12.47 25.80 -12.21
N VAL A 182 -12.55 25.40 -13.48
CA VAL A 182 -11.63 24.43 -14.07
C VAL A 182 -11.07 24.95 -15.38
N ARG A 183 -9.78 24.68 -15.60
CA ARG A 183 -9.07 24.89 -16.86
C ARG A 183 -8.24 23.66 -17.15
N THR A 184 -8.63 22.91 -18.17
CA THR A 184 -8.04 21.60 -18.50
C THR A 184 -7.88 21.47 -20.01
N GLN A 185 -6.88 20.71 -20.43
CA GLN A 185 -6.76 20.33 -21.84
C GLN A 185 -7.64 19.12 -22.12
N GLY A 186 -8.27 19.11 -23.28
CA GLY A 186 -8.97 17.92 -23.76
C GLY A 186 -7.95 16.81 -23.99
N THR A 187 -8.18 15.65 -23.39
CA THR A 187 -7.35 14.45 -23.60
C THR A 187 -8.14 13.30 -24.21
N LEU A 188 -7.48 12.45 -24.98
CA LEU A 188 -8.06 11.17 -25.44
C LEU A 188 -8.15 10.14 -24.32
N LYS A 189 -7.72 10.47 -23.10
CA LYS A 189 -7.81 9.59 -21.94
C LYS A 189 -9.28 9.29 -21.61
N THR A 190 -9.59 8.01 -21.49
CA THR A 190 -10.90 7.53 -21.06
C THR A 190 -11.13 7.85 -19.60
N ILE A 191 -12.20 8.59 -19.32
CA ILE A 191 -12.70 8.77 -17.95
C ILE A 191 -13.76 7.69 -17.76
N GLY A 192 -13.34 6.55 -17.21
CA GLY A 192 -14.26 5.47 -16.83
C GLY A 192 -15.17 5.92 -15.69
N GLY A 193 -16.40 5.40 -15.66
CA GLY A 193 -17.24 5.50 -14.47
C GLY A 193 -16.59 4.81 -13.27
N ILE A 194 -17.06 5.14 -12.08
CA ILE A 194 -16.67 4.46 -10.85
C ILE A 194 -17.53 3.22 -10.72
N TYR A 195 -16.89 2.06 -10.69
CA TYR A 195 -17.55 0.77 -10.57
C TYR A 195 -17.21 0.18 -9.21
N ALA A 196 -18.19 -0.43 -8.56
CA ALA A 196 -18.03 -1.07 -7.26
C ALA A 196 -18.36 -2.56 -7.34
N VAL A 197 -17.61 -3.38 -6.62
CA VAL A 197 -17.86 -4.81 -6.47
C VAL A 197 -18.02 -5.07 -4.98
N PRO A 198 -19.22 -5.48 -4.51
CA PRO A 198 -19.38 -5.87 -3.11
C PRO A 198 -18.63 -7.17 -2.87
N ILE A 199 -17.77 -7.19 -1.85
CA ILE A 199 -17.00 -8.34 -1.42
C ILE A 199 -17.55 -8.77 -0.07
N ASN A 200 -18.19 -9.94 -0.05
CA ASN A 200 -18.69 -10.56 1.16
C ASN A 200 -17.56 -11.36 1.82
N ILE A 201 -17.28 -11.04 3.08
CA ILE A 201 -16.29 -11.70 3.91
C ILE A 201 -17.05 -12.49 4.95
N THR A 202 -16.91 -13.81 4.94
CA THR A 202 -17.62 -14.74 5.83
C THR A 202 -16.64 -15.50 6.71
N ILE A 203 -16.92 -15.55 8.01
CA ILE A 203 -16.17 -16.29 9.01
C ILE A 203 -17.02 -17.48 9.44
N SER A 204 -16.64 -18.69 9.02
CA SER A 204 -17.45 -19.91 9.17
C SER A 204 -17.45 -20.51 10.58
N SER A 205 -16.46 -20.19 11.41
CA SER A 205 -16.36 -20.69 12.78
C SER A 205 -15.73 -19.62 13.67
N PHE A 206 -16.51 -19.14 14.63
CA PHE A 206 -16.04 -18.16 15.61
C PHE A 206 -16.37 -18.67 16.99
N ASN A 207 -15.35 -18.96 17.81
CA ASN A 207 -15.55 -19.33 19.20
C ASN A 207 -15.37 -18.09 20.12
N PHE A 208 -15.76 -18.22 21.38
CA PHE A 208 -15.65 -17.12 22.36
C PHE A 208 -14.19 -16.65 22.55
N PHE A 209 -13.21 -17.56 22.43
CA PHE A 209 -11.80 -17.21 22.55
C PHE A 209 -11.34 -16.33 21.39
N ASP A 210 -11.75 -16.62 20.14
CA ASP A 210 -11.49 -15.76 18.98
C ASP A 210 -12.01 -14.35 19.22
N TRP A 211 -13.24 -14.23 19.75
CA TRP A 211 -13.82 -12.94 20.09
C TRP A 211 -12.98 -12.19 21.12
N PHE A 212 -12.61 -12.85 22.21
CA PHE A 212 -11.85 -12.23 23.29
C PHE A 212 -10.50 -11.72 22.80
N PHE A 213 -9.72 -12.55 22.11
CA PHE A 213 -8.37 -12.18 21.66
C PHE A 213 -8.38 -11.09 20.58
N ILE A 214 -9.32 -11.15 19.62
CA ILE A 214 -9.40 -10.16 18.54
C ILE A 214 -9.84 -8.78 19.06
N ASN A 215 -10.70 -8.73 20.10
CA ASN A 215 -11.19 -7.46 20.63
C ASN A 215 -10.28 -6.83 21.69
N PHE A 216 -9.41 -7.60 22.37
CA PHE A 216 -8.60 -7.09 23.48
C PHE A 216 -7.13 -6.82 23.15
N ILE A 217 -6.61 -7.35 22.04
CA ILE A 217 -5.17 -7.23 21.73
C ILE A 217 -5.03 -6.74 20.28
N GLU A 218 -4.79 -5.43 20.15
CA GLU A 218 -4.55 -4.69 18.90
C GLU A 218 -3.56 -5.42 17.97
N PRO A 219 -3.65 -5.28 16.63
CA PRO A 219 -4.32 -4.27 15.78
C PRO A 219 -5.33 -4.88 14.78
N GLY A 220 -6.06 -4.05 14.02
CA GLY A 220 -7.13 -4.50 13.10
C GLY A 220 -6.79 -5.69 12.18
N TYR A 221 -7.81 -6.46 11.82
CA TYR A 221 -7.70 -7.73 11.08
C TYR A 221 -7.38 -7.53 9.60
N GLN A 222 -6.42 -8.28 9.03
CA GLN A 222 -6.09 -8.24 7.60
C GLN A 222 -6.77 -9.37 6.83
N VAL A 223 -7.34 -9.04 5.67
CA VAL A 223 -7.94 -10.01 4.74
C VAL A 223 -7.15 -10.07 3.45
N ARG A 224 -6.82 -11.27 3.00
CA ARG A 224 -6.21 -11.52 1.69
C ARG A 224 -7.26 -11.66 0.59
N ILE A 225 -7.42 -10.64 -0.23
CA ILE A 225 -8.33 -10.63 -1.37
C ILE A 225 -7.55 -11.02 -2.63
N SER A 226 -7.97 -12.12 -3.27
CA SER A 226 -7.37 -12.62 -4.51
C SER A 226 -8.43 -12.68 -5.59
N PHE A 227 -8.15 -12.09 -6.75
CA PHE A 227 -9.03 -12.17 -7.92
C PHE A 227 -8.23 -12.19 -9.22
N ASN A 228 -8.86 -12.59 -10.30
CA ASN A 228 -8.25 -12.59 -11.62
C ASN A 228 -8.59 -11.27 -12.34
N PRO A 229 -7.65 -10.32 -12.47
CA PRO A 229 -7.92 -9.04 -13.13
C PRO A 229 -8.20 -9.21 -14.63
N LYS A 230 -7.64 -10.27 -15.28
CA LYS A 230 -7.97 -10.66 -16.67
C LYS A 230 -9.43 -11.06 -16.87
N ASN A 231 -10.22 -11.25 -15.81
CA ASN A 231 -11.65 -11.50 -15.95
C ASN A 231 -12.28 -10.37 -16.79
N THR A 232 -12.99 -10.73 -17.85
CA THR A 232 -13.54 -9.79 -18.85
C THR A 232 -14.43 -8.71 -18.27
N SER A 233 -14.96 -8.93 -17.07
CA SER A 233 -15.77 -7.96 -16.34
C SER A 233 -14.96 -6.83 -15.69
N TYR A 234 -13.72 -7.07 -15.25
CA TYR A 234 -12.88 -6.07 -14.57
C TYR A 234 -11.93 -5.32 -15.50
N VAL A 235 -11.43 -5.97 -16.56
CA VAL A 235 -10.42 -5.41 -17.48
C VAL A 235 -10.78 -4.02 -18.04
N LEU A 236 -12.07 -3.74 -18.26
CA LEU A 236 -12.53 -2.44 -18.79
C LEU A 236 -12.46 -1.30 -17.77
N HIS A 237 -12.23 -1.63 -16.50
CA HIS A 237 -12.31 -0.72 -15.37
C HIS A 237 -10.98 -0.62 -14.62
N GLU A 238 -9.99 -1.45 -14.95
CA GLU A 238 -8.71 -1.50 -14.28
C GLU A 238 -7.67 -0.59 -14.94
N SER A 239 -6.89 0.10 -14.12
CA SER A 239 -5.64 0.72 -14.54
C SER A 239 -4.65 -0.39 -14.95
N PRO A 240 -3.76 -0.16 -15.93
CA PRO A 240 -2.74 -1.13 -16.29
C PRO A 240 -1.92 -1.67 -15.11
N ASP A 241 -1.70 -0.87 -14.07
CA ASP A 241 -0.97 -1.22 -12.84
C ASP A 241 -1.89 -1.62 -11.67
N LEU A 242 -3.20 -1.71 -11.88
CA LEU A 242 -4.22 -1.89 -10.82
C LEU A 242 -4.23 -0.82 -9.74
N GLY A 243 -3.48 0.28 -9.93
CA GLY A 243 -3.36 1.38 -8.99
C GLY A 243 -4.63 2.19 -8.82
N ASN A 244 -5.72 1.85 -9.52
CA ASN A 244 -7.04 2.44 -9.38
C ASN A 244 -8.02 1.58 -8.56
N VAL A 245 -7.63 0.38 -8.14
CA VAL A 245 -8.43 -0.47 -7.25
C VAL A 245 -8.35 0.08 -5.82
N ARG A 246 -9.49 0.27 -5.17
CA ARG A 246 -9.61 0.78 -3.79
C ARG A 246 -10.61 -0.03 -3.01
N PHE A 247 -10.44 -0.08 -1.69
CA PHE A 247 -11.36 -0.79 -0.81
C PHE A 247 -12.04 0.19 0.14
N TYR A 248 -13.34 0.05 0.30
CA TYR A 248 -14.14 0.90 1.17
C TYR A 248 -15.02 0.06 2.09
N TYR A 249 -15.20 0.54 3.30
CA TYR A 249 -16.19 0.03 4.24
C TYR A 249 -16.92 1.21 4.87
N ASN A 250 -18.25 1.21 4.83
CA ASN A 250 -19.06 2.34 5.28
C ASN A 250 -18.58 3.70 4.71
N ASN A 251 -18.26 3.74 3.42
CA ASN A 251 -17.71 4.91 2.70
C ASN A 251 -16.34 5.41 3.19
N GLN A 252 -15.68 4.71 4.11
CA GLN A 252 -14.31 5.01 4.50
C GLN A 252 -13.34 4.15 3.68
N GLU A 253 -12.37 4.80 3.04
CA GLU A 253 -11.26 4.11 2.36
C GLU A 253 -10.44 3.30 3.38
N LEU A 254 -10.24 2.02 3.07
CA LEU A 254 -9.44 1.10 3.87
C LEU A 254 -7.99 1.15 3.42
N TYR A 255 -7.08 0.83 4.34
CA TYR A 255 -5.69 0.58 3.96
C TYR A 255 -5.61 -0.75 3.19
N ASP A 256 -5.08 -0.68 1.98
CA ASP A 256 -4.76 -1.81 1.13
C ASP A 256 -3.30 -1.79 0.70
N TRP A 257 -2.74 -2.99 0.55
CA TRP A 257 -1.38 -3.22 0.09
C TRP A 257 -1.40 -4.33 -0.95
N CYS A 258 -1.01 -4.00 -2.18
CA CYS A 258 -0.96 -5.00 -3.23
C CYS A 258 0.36 -5.76 -3.26
N GLU A 259 0.28 -7.08 -3.14
CA GLU A 259 1.42 -7.99 -3.19
C GLU A 259 1.84 -8.34 -4.62
N ASN A 260 0.87 -8.42 -5.52
CA ASN A 260 1.06 -8.87 -6.88
C ASN A 260 0.14 -8.09 -7.83
N CYS A 261 0.49 -6.83 -8.11
CA CYS A 261 -0.29 -5.92 -8.98
C CYS A 261 0.49 -5.43 -10.20
N ASN A 262 1.37 -6.26 -10.74
CA ASN A 262 2.25 -5.82 -11.82
C ASN A 262 1.47 -5.46 -13.10
N SER A 263 0.29 -6.07 -13.30
CA SER A 263 -0.55 -5.78 -14.46
C SER A 263 -2.02 -6.18 -14.27
N SER A 264 -2.94 -5.41 -14.85
CA SER A 264 -4.33 -5.81 -15.07
C SER A 264 -4.49 -7.01 -16.02
N MET A 265 -3.43 -7.37 -16.75
CA MET A 265 -3.39 -8.57 -17.59
C MET A 265 -2.92 -9.82 -16.85
N SER A 266 -2.56 -9.70 -15.56
CA SER A 266 -2.10 -10.84 -14.77
C SER A 266 -3.24 -11.84 -14.52
N GLY A 267 -2.90 -13.13 -14.35
CA GLY A 267 -3.92 -14.15 -14.04
C GLY A 267 -4.41 -14.09 -12.60
N ASN A 268 -3.76 -13.32 -11.73
CA ASN A 268 -4.07 -13.22 -10.32
C ASN A 268 -3.48 -11.95 -9.69
N ALA A 269 -4.34 -11.12 -9.11
CA ALA A 269 -3.98 -10.00 -8.25
C ALA A 269 -4.26 -10.35 -6.79
N ILE A 270 -3.35 -9.96 -5.90
CA ILE A 270 -3.46 -10.21 -4.45
C ILE A 270 -3.36 -8.88 -3.70
N PHE A 271 -4.43 -8.51 -3.02
CA PHE A 271 -4.51 -7.36 -2.14
C PHE A 271 -4.66 -7.82 -0.70
N TRP A 272 -3.95 -7.14 0.20
CA TRP A 272 -4.17 -7.25 1.64
C TRP A 272 -4.90 -6.02 2.11
N VAL A 273 -6.04 -6.21 2.76
CA VAL A 273 -6.89 -5.10 3.21
C VAL A 273 -7.04 -5.17 4.72
N LYS A 274 -6.73 -4.07 5.41
CA LYS A 274 -6.93 -3.95 6.85
C LYS A 274 -8.37 -3.52 7.14
N LEU A 275 -9.12 -4.40 7.79
CA LEU A 275 -10.47 -4.09 8.25
C LEU A 275 -10.42 -3.27 9.54
N PRO A 276 -11.33 -2.29 9.73
CA PRO A 276 -11.37 -1.53 10.97
C PRO A 276 -11.83 -2.43 12.14
N GLN A 277 -11.21 -2.31 13.32
CA GLN A 277 -11.40 -3.22 14.47
C GLN A 277 -12.87 -3.55 14.79
N ARG A 278 -13.76 -2.57 14.70
CA ARG A 278 -15.18 -2.70 15.09
C ARG A 278 -16.09 -3.27 14.01
N THR A 279 -15.58 -3.58 12.82
CA THR A 279 -16.39 -3.91 11.64
C THR A 279 -16.86 -5.34 11.58
N LEU A 280 -16.14 -6.24 12.26
CA LEU A 280 -16.52 -7.65 12.38
C LEU A 280 -17.20 -7.97 13.72
N PHE A 281 -16.91 -7.19 14.77
CA PHE A 281 -17.28 -7.56 16.14
C PHE A 281 -17.92 -6.37 16.86
N LYS A 282 -19.26 -6.32 16.79
CA LYS A 282 -20.02 -5.37 17.62
C LYS A 282 -19.93 -5.86 19.07
N LEU A 283 -19.47 -5.00 19.99
CA LEU A 283 -19.51 -5.29 21.44
C LEU A 283 -20.94 -5.70 21.82
N GLY A 284 -21.12 -6.91 22.35
CA GLY A 284 -22.42 -7.46 22.75
C GLY A 284 -22.72 -8.87 22.25
N CYS A 285 -21.90 -9.43 21.36
CA CYS A 285 -22.09 -10.78 20.84
C CYS A 285 -21.52 -11.86 21.79
N PHE A 286 -22.08 -12.00 22.99
CA PHE A 286 -21.63 -12.99 23.99
C PHE A 286 -22.30 -14.37 23.84
N PHE A 287 -23.35 -14.50 23.02
CA PHE A 287 -24.07 -15.77 22.82
C PHE A 287 -24.56 -15.92 21.36
N ASN A 288 -23.91 -16.79 20.57
CA ASN A 288 -24.39 -17.36 19.28
C ASN A 288 -24.97 -16.42 18.19
N SER A 289 -24.75 -15.10 18.25
CA SER A 289 -25.36 -14.12 17.32
C SER A 289 -24.36 -13.10 16.77
N CYS A 290 -23.09 -13.47 16.61
CA CYS A 290 -22.14 -12.62 15.87
C CYS A 290 -22.55 -12.56 14.39
N PRO A 291 -22.55 -11.38 13.75
CA PRO A 291 -22.59 -11.33 12.30
C PRO A 291 -21.33 -12.02 11.77
N THR A 292 -21.49 -13.22 11.23
CA THR A 292 -20.43 -14.00 10.57
C THR A 292 -20.06 -13.43 9.21
N LYS A 293 -20.73 -12.36 8.78
CA LYS A 293 -20.62 -11.78 7.45
C LYS A 293 -20.47 -10.28 7.54
N THR A 294 -19.47 -9.75 6.84
CA THR A 294 -19.34 -8.32 6.55
C THR A 294 -19.19 -8.11 5.05
N THR A 295 -19.53 -6.92 4.58
CA THR A 295 -19.37 -6.56 3.17
C THR A 295 -18.50 -5.32 3.09
N ILE A 296 -17.39 -5.43 2.36
CA ILE A 296 -16.62 -4.28 1.90
C ILE A 296 -16.90 -4.08 0.41
N PHE A 297 -16.49 -2.94 -0.13
CA PHE A 297 -16.65 -2.63 -1.54
C PHE A 297 -15.29 -2.41 -2.17
N MET A 298 -15.02 -3.11 -3.27
CA MET A 298 -13.89 -2.87 -4.14
C MET A 298 -14.31 -1.89 -5.24
N TYR A 299 -13.72 -0.70 -5.23
CA TYR A 299 -13.98 0.36 -6.18
C TYR A 299 -12.89 0.41 -7.24
N PHE A 300 -13.30 0.53 -8.50
CA PHE A 300 -12.45 0.94 -9.60
C PHE A 300 -12.58 2.45 -9.76
N THR A 301 -11.60 3.18 -9.22
CA THR A 301 -11.46 4.62 -9.44
C THR A 301 -11.06 4.88 -10.90
N PRO A 302 -11.08 6.13 -11.40
CA PRO A 302 -10.72 6.41 -12.79
C PRO A 302 -9.39 5.76 -13.19
N ILE A 303 -9.29 5.22 -14.41
CA ILE A 303 -8.12 4.48 -14.96
C ILE A 303 -6.82 5.30 -14.87
N SER A 304 -6.92 6.63 -14.75
CA SER A 304 -5.78 7.53 -14.50
C SER A 304 -5.15 7.40 -13.12
N THR A 305 -5.83 6.78 -12.17
CA THR A 305 -5.45 6.74 -10.76
C THR A 305 -4.37 5.68 -10.55
N THR A 306 -3.33 6.04 -9.81
CA THR A 306 -2.21 5.17 -9.47
C THR A 306 -2.16 4.95 -7.95
N PHE A 307 -1.27 4.09 -7.48
CA PHE A 307 -1.02 3.91 -6.04
C PHE A 307 -0.57 5.22 -5.39
N SER A 308 -1.00 5.44 -4.15
CA SER A 308 -0.73 6.67 -3.41
C SER A 308 0.39 6.52 -2.37
N GLY A 309 0.61 5.30 -1.87
CA GLY A 309 1.43 5.05 -0.68
C GLY A 309 0.76 5.48 0.64
N VAL A 310 -0.50 5.95 0.59
CA VAL A 310 -1.27 6.35 1.79
C VAL A 310 -2.25 5.24 2.15
N HIS A 311 -3.38 5.18 1.47
CA HIS A 311 -4.40 4.14 1.64
C HIS A 311 -4.17 2.96 0.71
N SER A 312 -3.81 3.23 -0.54
CA SER A 312 -3.40 2.22 -1.51
C SER A 312 -1.90 2.16 -1.65
N GLY A 313 -1.32 1.00 -1.39
CA GLY A 313 0.10 0.78 -1.60
C GLY A 313 0.42 -0.48 -2.35
N LEU A 314 1.72 -0.63 -2.62
CA LEU A 314 2.26 -1.65 -3.48
C LEU A 314 3.50 -2.24 -2.84
N ALA A 315 3.72 -3.55 -3.03
CA ALA A 315 4.92 -4.20 -2.54
C ALA A 315 6.18 -3.50 -3.04
N PRO A 316 7.16 -3.27 -2.16
CA PRO A 316 8.21 -2.29 -2.40
C PRO A 316 9.10 -2.65 -3.60
N GLU A 317 9.32 -3.95 -3.84
CA GLU A 317 10.06 -4.49 -4.97
C GLU A 317 9.38 -4.31 -6.34
N LEU A 318 8.10 -3.93 -6.37
CA LEU A 318 7.33 -3.70 -7.60
C LEU A 318 7.43 -2.24 -8.09
N THR A 319 8.17 -1.40 -7.38
CA THR A 319 8.29 0.03 -7.69
C THR A 319 9.74 0.46 -7.88
N THR A 320 9.93 1.44 -8.76
CA THR A 320 11.20 2.16 -8.93
C THR A 320 10.94 3.67 -8.77
N PRO A 321 11.56 4.37 -7.80
CA PRO A 321 12.45 3.83 -6.76
C PRO A 321 11.74 2.83 -5.83
N TYR A 322 12.53 1.98 -5.17
CA TYR A 322 12.03 0.96 -4.25
C TYR A 322 11.16 1.57 -3.15
N GLY A 323 10.02 0.94 -2.89
CA GLY A 323 9.08 1.39 -1.84
C GLY A 323 8.38 2.71 -2.14
N LYS A 324 8.38 3.22 -3.38
CA LYS A 324 7.77 4.53 -3.72
C LYS A 324 6.32 4.67 -3.25
N TYR A 325 5.55 3.57 -3.31
CA TYR A 325 4.15 3.53 -2.90
C TYR A 325 3.90 2.49 -1.80
N ASP A 326 4.92 2.08 -1.07
CA ASP A 326 4.76 1.05 -0.06
C ASP A 326 4.12 1.61 1.22
N ASN A 327 2.97 1.05 1.59
CA ASN A 327 2.23 1.41 2.80
C ASN A 327 2.00 0.21 3.72
N GLY A 328 2.80 -0.87 3.59
CA GLY A 328 2.59 -2.11 4.32
C GLY A 328 2.47 -1.93 5.84
N GLN A 329 3.16 -0.93 6.40
CA GLN A 329 3.07 -0.56 7.82
C GLN A 329 1.66 -0.15 8.28
N ASN A 330 0.83 0.37 7.38
CA ASN A 330 -0.55 0.76 7.69
C ASN A 330 -1.51 -0.43 7.62
N VAL A 331 -1.15 -1.47 6.85
CA VAL A 331 -1.99 -2.65 6.59
C VAL A 331 -1.70 -3.76 7.61
N PHE A 332 -0.44 -4.09 7.83
CA PHE A 332 -0.03 -5.20 8.69
C PHE A 332 0.23 -4.77 10.12
N ASN A 333 0.15 -5.71 11.05
CA ASN A 333 0.43 -5.45 12.47
C ASN A 333 1.91 -5.23 12.74
N TYR A 334 2.71 -5.91 11.93
CA TYR A 334 4.14 -5.73 11.82
C TYR A 334 4.48 -5.74 10.34
N TYR A 335 5.35 -4.82 9.95
CA TYR A 335 5.84 -4.71 8.59
C TYR A 335 7.25 -4.11 8.61
N THR A 336 8.14 -4.66 7.80
CA THR A 336 9.42 -4.05 7.44
C THR A 336 9.75 -4.41 5.99
N ASN A 337 10.25 -3.44 5.24
CA ASN A 337 10.78 -3.62 3.89
C ASN A 337 12.30 -3.44 3.83
N PHE A 338 12.96 -3.21 4.98
CA PHE A 338 14.40 -2.94 5.05
C PHE A 338 14.86 -1.84 4.08
N ALA A 339 14.04 -0.79 3.90
CA ALA A 339 14.41 0.35 3.08
C ALA A 339 15.63 1.09 3.66
N GLY A 340 16.52 1.55 2.77
CA GLY A 340 17.76 2.23 3.16
C GLY A 340 18.89 1.27 3.57
N THR A 341 19.81 1.77 4.39
CA THR A 341 21.07 1.11 4.76
C THR A 341 21.18 0.72 6.24
N SER A 342 20.14 0.98 7.03
CA SER A 342 20.14 0.80 8.48
C SER A 342 19.13 -0.25 8.90
N LEU A 343 19.51 -1.12 9.84
CA LEU A 343 18.65 -2.19 10.31
C LEU A 343 17.50 -1.59 11.12
N PRO A 344 16.23 -2.02 10.92
CA PRO A 344 15.13 -1.47 11.71
C PRO A 344 15.35 -1.79 13.19
N SER A 345 14.99 -0.86 14.08
CA SER A 345 15.27 -0.94 15.52
C SER A 345 14.71 -2.17 16.24
N SER A 346 13.74 -2.86 15.64
CA SER A 346 13.21 -4.12 16.16
C SER A 346 14.07 -5.35 15.83
N TRP A 347 15.14 -5.18 15.04
CA TRP A 347 16.05 -6.24 14.63
C TRP A 347 17.46 -5.99 15.17
N GLU A 348 18.11 -7.07 15.57
CA GLU A 348 19.50 -7.11 15.97
C GLU A 348 20.29 -7.97 14.98
N ASN A 349 21.53 -7.54 14.78
CA ASN A 349 22.55 -8.35 14.17
C ASN A 349 23.11 -9.32 15.22
N LEU A 350 23.01 -10.63 14.98
CA LEU A 350 23.70 -11.61 15.81
C LEU A 350 25.17 -11.74 15.38
N ALA A 351 26.04 -12.05 16.33
CA ALA A 351 27.47 -12.19 16.06
C ALA A 351 27.73 -13.25 14.96
N GLY A 352 28.61 -12.93 14.02
CA GLY A 352 29.05 -13.84 12.95
C GLY A 352 28.26 -13.76 11.64
N THR A 353 27.40 -12.75 11.47
CA THR A 353 26.52 -12.66 10.29
C THR A 353 26.99 -11.59 9.30
N ASN A 354 27.12 -11.97 8.03
CA ASN A 354 27.39 -11.02 6.95
C ASN A 354 26.05 -10.65 6.30
N TYR A 355 25.55 -9.47 6.61
CA TYR A 355 24.39 -8.89 5.95
C TYR A 355 24.70 -7.48 5.45
N SER A 356 23.96 -7.05 4.43
CA SER A 356 23.91 -5.65 4.00
C SER A 356 22.46 -5.24 3.77
N LEU A 357 22.20 -3.94 3.87
CA LEU A 357 20.88 -3.38 3.63
C LEU A 357 20.96 -2.41 2.46
N ASP A 358 20.15 -2.69 1.45
CA ASP A 358 19.97 -1.81 0.31
C ASP A 358 18.60 -2.10 -0.30
N ASN A 359 17.56 -1.48 0.24
CA ASN A 359 16.20 -1.66 -0.27
C ASN A 359 15.78 -3.13 -0.23
N GLY A 360 15.93 -3.72 0.97
CA GLY A 360 15.89 -5.15 1.25
C GLY A 360 17.12 -5.58 2.06
N ALA A 361 17.02 -6.72 2.74
CA ALA A 361 18.12 -7.29 3.50
C ALA A 361 18.83 -8.39 2.71
N TYR A 362 20.12 -8.19 2.44
CA TYR A 362 20.97 -9.14 1.75
C TYR A 362 21.78 -9.95 2.76
N PHE A 363 21.86 -11.25 2.54
CA PHE A 363 22.57 -12.19 3.40
C PHE A 363 23.60 -12.94 2.57
N THR A 364 24.86 -12.98 3.02
CA THR A 364 25.94 -13.72 2.38
C THR A 364 26.57 -14.71 3.36
N GLY A 365 26.67 -15.98 2.96
CA GLY A 365 27.14 -17.04 3.85
C GLY A 365 26.27 -17.21 5.11
N PHE A 366 26.85 -17.72 6.20
CA PHE A 366 26.08 -17.93 7.43
C PHE A 366 25.70 -16.58 8.02
N ALA A 367 24.40 -16.32 8.07
CA ALA A 367 23.87 -15.10 8.65
C ALA A 367 22.62 -15.40 9.47
N LEU A 368 22.32 -14.58 10.48
CA LEU A 368 21.23 -14.73 11.44
C LEU A 368 20.77 -13.33 11.85
N LEU A 369 19.68 -12.85 11.25
CA LEU A 369 18.99 -11.68 11.79
C LEU A 369 17.93 -12.14 12.79
N GLN A 370 17.94 -11.53 13.96
CA GLN A 370 16.99 -11.79 15.03
C GLN A 370 16.11 -10.56 15.24
N LYS A 371 14.80 -10.77 15.31
CA LYS A 371 13.89 -9.75 15.84
C LYS A 371 13.88 -9.83 17.38
N ILE A 372 14.15 -8.72 18.05
CA ILE A 372 14.46 -8.66 19.50
C ILE A 372 13.20 -8.60 20.35
N ASN A 373 12.14 -8.03 19.80
CA ASN A 373 10.94 -7.80 20.57
C ASN A 373 10.08 -9.06 20.60
N ASN A 374 9.85 -9.55 21.82
CA ASN A 374 8.71 -10.40 22.15
C ASN A 374 7.49 -9.79 21.46
N PHE A 375 7.03 -10.39 20.37
CA PHE A 375 5.65 -10.20 19.99
C PHE A 375 4.85 -10.48 21.28
N PRO A 376 3.94 -9.60 21.72
CA PRO A 376 2.80 -10.12 22.45
C PRO A 376 2.21 -11.16 21.50
N ILE A 377 2.54 -12.44 21.74
CA ILE A 377 2.06 -13.53 20.90
C ILE A 377 0.57 -13.58 21.16
N ASN A 378 -0.16 -12.80 20.37
CA ASN A 378 -1.48 -13.22 19.98
C ASN A 378 -1.28 -14.55 19.27
N ILE A 379 -1.97 -15.57 19.78
CA ILE A 379 -1.88 -16.99 19.44
C ILE A 379 -2.23 -17.23 17.95
N TYR A 380 -2.54 -16.17 17.20
CA TYR A 380 -3.05 -16.20 15.83
C TYR A 380 -2.34 -15.22 14.89
N ASN A 381 -1.07 -14.89 15.10
CA ASN A 381 -0.31 -14.11 14.13
C ASN A 381 0.57 -15.02 13.25
N LEU A 382 0.35 -14.97 11.94
CA LEU A 382 1.20 -15.54 10.91
C LEU A 382 2.28 -14.52 10.52
N THR A 383 3.56 -14.89 10.53
CA THR A 383 4.64 -14.05 9.98
C THR A 383 5.05 -14.55 8.60
N GLU A 384 5.03 -13.67 7.61
CA GLU A 384 5.40 -13.97 6.23
C GLU A 384 6.56 -13.09 5.77
N ALA A 385 7.37 -13.59 4.85
CA ALA A 385 8.45 -12.85 4.25
C ALA A 385 8.51 -13.11 2.74
N ARG A 386 8.95 -12.12 1.96
CA ARG A 386 9.28 -12.35 0.55
C ARG A 386 10.77 -12.38 0.35
N ILE A 387 11.26 -13.55 -0.07
CA ILE A 387 12.68 -13.81 -0.24
C ILE A 387 12.97 -14.03 -1.73
N THR A 388 14.11 -13.53 -2.19
CA THR A 388 14.58 -13.68 -3.56
C THR A 388 16.01 -14.17 -3.53
N LEU A 389 16.27 -15.31 -4.18
CA LEU A 389 17.61 -15.81 -4.39
C LEU A 389 18.28 -14.99 -5.50
N THR A 390 19.38 -14.30 -5.20
CA THR A 390 20.06 -13.41 -6.17
C THR A 390 21.24 -14.06 -6.87
N THR A 391 21.75 -15.19 -6.37
CA THR A 391 22.82 -15.96 -7.03
C THR A 391 22.43 -17.42 -7.24
N SER A 392 22.95 -18.04 -8.29
CA SER A 392 22.81 -19.48 -8.50
C SER A 392 23.58 -20.24 -7.42
N GLY A 393 22.87 -20.81 -6.45
CA GLY A 393 23.45 -21.53 -5.33
C GLY A 393 22.37 -22.34 -4.62
N ILE A 394 22.75 -23.51 -4.11
CA ILE A 394 21.90 -24.30 -3.22
C ILE A 394 22.09 -23.73 -1.82
N GLY A 395 21.00 -23.34 -1.17
CA GLY A 395 21.01 -23.04 0.26
C GLY A 395 19.63 -23.18 0.87
N GLY A 396 19.61 -23.60 2.13
CA GLY A 396 18.42 -23.63 2.96
C GLY A 396 18.26 -22.32 3.72
N ILE A 397 17.00 -21.93 3.95
CA ILE A 397 16.65 -20.91 4.91
C ILE A 397 16.18 -21.62 6.17
N VAL A 398 16.90 -21.42 7.26
CA VAL A 398 16.48 -21.89 8.58
C VAL A 398 15.65 -20.79 9.22
N THR A 399 14.42 -21.13 9.60
CA THR A 399 13.59 -20.32 10.47
C THR A 399 13.26 -21.12 11.72
N GLY A 400 13.64 -20.63 12.89
CA GLY A 400 13.28 -21.25 14.17
C GLY A 400 12.51 -20.27 15.04
N VAL A 401 11.82 -20.78 16.05
CA VAL A 401 11.36 -20.02 17.21
C VAL A 401 12.13 -20.53 18.42
N ASN A 402 12.95 -19.66 19.01
CA ASN A 402 13.58 -19.98 20.30
C ASN A 402 12.59 -19.68 21.43
N GLY A 403 11.91 -20.72 21.90
CA GLY A 403 11.25 -20.67 23.20
C GLY A 403 12.31 -20.69 24.29
N THR A 404 12.38 -19.65 25.13
CA THR A 404 13.15 -19.70 26.37
C THR A 404 12.38 -20.54 27.39
N GLY A 405 12.31 -21.86 27.17
CA GLY A 405 11.98 -22.78 28.24
C GLY A 405 13.11 -22.73 29.26
N SER A 406 12.79 -22.66 30.56
CA SER A 406 13.79 -23.02 31.56
C SER A 406 14.17 -24.45 31.25
N SER A 407 15.45 -24.69 30.96
CA SER A 407 15.98 -26.05 30.87
C SER A 407 15.62 -26.76 32.17
N ASP A 408 14.66 -27.69 32.12
CA ASP A 408 14.66 -28.75 33.12
C ASP A 408 15.99 -29.47 32.92
N GLU A 409 16.81 -29.39 33.96
CA GLU A 409 18.16 -29.94 33.99
C GLU A 409 18.10 -31.43 33.64
N CYS A 410 18.40 -31.78 32.39
CA CYS A 410 19.02 -33.07 32.10
C CYS A 410 20.34 -33.08 32.87
N SER A 411 20.27 -33.63 34.08
CA SER A 411 21.35 -33.58 35.06
C SER A 411 22.63 -34.21 34.48
N ASN A 412 23.71 -33.46 34.62
CA ASN A 412 25.11 -33.87 34.69
C ASN A 412 25.93 -33.88 33.38
N GLY A 413 26.51 -32.71 33.09
CA GLY A 413 27.78 -32.55 32.38
C GLY A 413 28.22 -31.08 32.40
N PRO A 414 29.37 -30.70 33.00
CA PRO A 414 29.83 -29.33 33.00
C PRO A 414 30.42 -29.03 31.61
N TYR A 415 29.99 -27.92 31.01
CA TYR A 415 30.38 -27.41 29.69
C TYR A 415 29.70 -28.11 28.50
N ASP A 416 28.51 -27.63 28.13
CA ASP A 416 28.17 -27.56 26.71
C ASP A 416 27.07 -26.53 26.44
N ASN A 417 27.45 -25.41 25.83
CA ASN A 417 26.51 -24.56 25.12
C ASN A 417 26.14 -25.30 23.82
N LYS A 418 25.17 -26.22 23.89
CA LYS A 418 24.68 -26.94 22.71
C LYS A 418 23.98 -26.00 21.75
N TRP A 419 24.70 -25.59 20.71
CA TRP A 419 24.12 -25.04 19.50
C TRP A 419 23.50 -26.17 18.68
N ILE A 420 22.36 -25.90 18.03
CA ILE A 420 21.75 -26.81 17.05
C ILE A 420 22.71 -26.93 15.87
N SER A 421 23.52 -27.99 15.88
CA SER A 421 24.38 -28.38 14.76
C SER A 421 23.55 -29.16 13.74
N VAL A 422 23.20 -28.51 12.63
CA VAL A 422 22.68 -29.20 11.45
C VAL A 422 23.85 -29.79 10.69
N GLY A 423 23.97 -31.12 10.70
CA GLY A 423 24.92 -31.85 9.86
C GLY A 423 26.11 -32.49 10.58
N VAL A 424 25.85 -33.51 11.39
CA VAL A 424 26.77 -34.64 11.60
C VAL A 424 25.95 -35.88 11.97
N GLU A 425 26.47 -37.06 11.63
CA GLU A 425 25.81 -38.37 11.75
C GLU A 425 25.21 -38.65 13.14
N PRO A 426 24.12 -39.44 13.22
CA PRO A 426 23.29 -39.52 14.41
C PRO A 426 23.78 -40.60 15.38
N ASP A 427 24.79 -40.29 16.19
CA ASP A 427 25.06 -41.05 17.41
C ASP A 427 25.11 -40.04 18.58
N ASP A 428 24.14 -40.12 19.51
CA ASP A 428 24.02 -39.36 20.76
C ASP A 428 23.37 -37.95 20.77
N LEU A 429 22.21 -37.80 20.13
CA LEU A 429 21.29 -36.68 20.40
C LEU A 429 20.04 -37.15 21.16
N CYS A 430 19.81 -36.55 22.33
CA CYS A 430 18.59 -36.72 23.13
C CYS A 430 17.35 -36.50 22.25
N TYR A 431 16.39 -37.43 22.36
CA TYR A 431 15.12 -37.48 21.64
C TYR A 431 14.41 -36.10 21.61
N GLY A 432 14.54 -35.42 20.48
CA GLY A 432 13.69 -34.32 20.04
C GLY A 432 13.51 -34.52 18.54
N ASP A 433 12.27 -34.75 18.10
CA ASP A 433 11.96 -35.10 16.72
C ASP A 433 12.36 -33.97 15.76
N LEU A 434 13.52 -34.14 15.10
CA LEU A 434 13.99 -33.28 14.03
C LEU A 434 13.42 -33.79 12.69
N TYR A 435 12.43 -33.08 12.14
CA TYR A 435 11.98 -33.30 10.77
C TYR A 435 12.94 -32.60 9.78
N SER A 436 14.03 -33.27 9.43
CA SER A 436 14.89 -32.86 8.30
C SER A 436 14.25 -33.30 6.97
N LEU A 437 13.62 -32.37 6.26
CA LEU A 437 13.18 -32.59 4.87
C LEU A 437 14.37 -32.40 3.92
N LYS A 438 14.98 -33.51 3.50
CA LYS A 438 16.04 -33.54 2.49
C LYS A 438 15.45 -33.10 1.13
N GLY A 439 15.92 -31.96 0.63
CA GLY A 439 15.48 -31.38 -0.64
C GLY A 439 15.67 -32.34 -1.81
N ILE A 440 14.58 -32.67 -2.50
CA ILE A 440 14.62 -33.37 -3.79
C ILE A 440 14.78 -32.30 -4.86
N GLY A 441 15.76 -32.47 -5.76
CA GLY A 441 16.01 -31.57 -6.87
C GLY A 441 14.75 -31.34 -7.71
N SER A 442 14.62 -30.11 -8.22
CA SER A 442 13.43 -29.47 -8.82
C SER A 442 12.62 -28.71 -7.75
N ALA A 443 12.45 -27.39 -7.93
CA ALA A 443 11.81 -26.46 -7.01
C ALA A 443 10.51 -27.00 -6.36
N ALA A 444 10.65 -27.65 -5.21
CA ALA A 444 9.55 -28.08 -4.37
C ALA A 444 9.53 -27.19 -3.13
N VAL A 445 8.58 -26.25 -3.09
CA VAL A 445 8.22 -25.59 -1.83
C VAL A 445 7.43 -26.62 -1.04
N THR A 446 8.10 -27.33 -0.12
CA THR A 446 7.42 -28.28 0.76
C THR A 446 6.83 -27.52 1.94
N TYR A 447 5.50 -27.47 2.03
CA TYR A 447 4.78 -26.98 3.20
C TYR A 447 4.88 -28.03 4.30
N GLY A 448 5.77 -27.83 5.27
CA GLY A 448 5.79 -28.64 6.49
C GLY A 448 4.82 -28.06 7.52
N THR A 449 3.84 -28.83 7.97
CA THR A 449 3.07 -28.53 9.18
C THR A 449 3.61 -29.43 10.29
N ALA A 450 4.17 -28.84 11.35
CA ALA A 450 4.53 -29.61 12.54
C ALA A 450 3.23 -29.93 13.29
N THR A 451 2.72 -31.14 13.15
CA THR A 451 1.41 -31.54 13.70
C THR A 451 1.45 -32.10 15.11
N ASN A 452 2.63 -32.36 15.71
CA ASN A 452 2.73 -32.82 17.09
C ASN A 452 4.04 -32.33 17.73
N VAL A 453 3.97 -31.28 18.55
CA VAL A 453 5.01 -31.02 19.56
C VAL A 453 4.53 -31.70 20.84
N SER A 454 5.27 -32.72 21.28
CA SER A 454 5.02 -33.44 22.53
C SER A 454 4.84 -32.46 23.70
N THR A 455 3.75 -32.62 24.45
CA THR A 455 3.38 -31.75 25.60
C THR A 455 4.31 -31.92 26.81
N SER A 456 5.24 -32.88 26.79
CA SER A 456 6.14 -33.15 27.92
C SER A 456 7.46 -32.37 27.88
N ASN A 457 7.81 -31.69 26.78
CA ASN A 457 9.01 -30.86 26.72
C ASN A 457 8.90 -29.80 25.60
N PRO A 458 8.64 -28.51 25.88
CA PRO A 458 8.55 -27.47 24.86
C PRO A 458 9.96 -27.06 24.39
N ASN A 459 10.70 -28.01 23.84
CA ASN A 459 11.99 -27.74 23.23
C ASN A 459 11.78 -27.14 21.84
N SER A 460 12.45 -26.03 21.60
CA SER A 460 12.54 -25.25 20.37
C SER A 460 12.56 -26.12 19.10
N GLY A 461 11.52 -25.99 18.26
CA GLY A 461 11.50 -26.56 16.92
C GLY A 461 12.14 -25.60 15.91
N THR A 462 13.15 -26.06 15.19
CA THR A 462 13.70 -25.37 14.01
C THR A 462 13.11 -25.96 12.74
N PHE A 463 12.59 -25.11 11.85
CA PHE A 463 12.09 -25.52 10.54
C PHE A 463 13.00 -24.98 9.44
N THR A 464 13.64 -25.89 8.70
CA THR A 464 14.52 -25.55 7.56
C THR A 464 13.78 -25.73 6.24
N ILE A 465 13.70 -24.67 5.44
CA ILE A 465 13.17 -24.72 4.07
C ILE A 465 14.33 -24.67 3.08
N GLY A 466 14.52 -25.76 2.31
CA GLY A 466 15.42 -25.75 1.16
C GLY A 466 14.82 -24.95 0.01
N LEU A 467 15.48 -23.87 -0.44
CA LEU A 467 15.08 -23.17 -1.67
C LEU A 467 15.95 -23.65 -2.82
N GLY A 468 15.32 -24.20 -3.86
CA GLY A 468 15.98 -24.54 -5.12
C GLY A 468 16.30 -23.28 -5.96
N ASN A 469 17.14 -23.44 -6.98
CA ASN A 469 17.48 -22.36 -7.92
C ASN A 469 16.20 -21.77 -8.58
N GLY A 470 15.94 -20.48 -8.37
CA GLY A 470 14.84 -19.74 -9.01
C GLY A 470 14.13 -18.75 -8.07
N PHE A 471 13.38 -17.79 -8.63
CA PHE A 471 12.50 -16.91 -7.87
C PHE A 471 11.43 -17.75 -7.16
N SER A 472 11.57 -17.97 -5.86
CA SER A 472 10.61 -18.68 -5.04
C SER A 472 10.10 -17.74 -3.96
N ASN A 473 8.81 -17.43 -3.98
CA ASN A 473 8.16 -16.84 -2.82
C ASN A 473 8.06 -17.96 -1.77
N ALA A 474 8.93 -17.93 -0.77
CA ALA A 474 8.81 -18.82 0.38
C ALA A 474 7.84 -18.18 1.38
N TYR A 475 6.66 -18.77 1.56
CA TYR A 475 5.73 -18.37 2.61
C TYR A 475 5.99 -19.26 3.82
N PHE A 476 6.34 -18.66 4.96
CA PHE A 476 6.55 -19.37 6.21
C PHE A 476 5.25 -19.38 6.99
N PHE A 477 4.77 -20.57 7.37
CA PHE A 477 3.56 -20.71 8.19
C PHE A 477 3.93 -21.03 9.63
N TYR A 478 4.06 -20.00 10.46
CA TYR A 478 4.04 -20.18 11.91
C TYR A 478 2.60 -20.03 12.40
N ASN A 479 1.92 -21.15 12.61
CA ASN A 479 0.69 -21.19 13.39
C ASN A 479 1.03 -21.70 14.78
N ASN A 480 1.20 -20.79 15.75
CA ASN A 480 1.37 -21.16 17.16
C ASN A 480 0.01 -21.56 17.77
N THR A 481 -0.80 -22.37 17.10
CA THR A 481 -1.90 -23.07 17.77
C THR A 481 -1.31 -24.26 18.52
N LEU A 482 -0.69 -24.00 19.67
CA LEU A 482 -0.67 -24.99 20.73
C LEU A 482 -2.14 -25.18 21.15
N GLN A 483 -2.84 -26.14 20.54
CA GLN A 483 -4.10 -26.61 21.10
C GLN A 483 -3.74 -27.28 22.43
N ALA A 484 -3.92 -26.55 23.52
CA ALA A 484 -4.10 -27.20 24.81
C ALA A 484 -5.40 -28.00 24.70
N GLU A 485 -5.30 -29.30 24.39
CA GLU A 485 -6.43 -30.20 24.52
C GLU A 485 -6.92 -30.09 25.96
N ALA A 486 -8.13 -29.55 26.12
CA ALA A 486 -8.79 -29.40 27.39
C ALA A 486 -9.23 -30.78 27.90
N SER A 487 -8.31 -31.55 28.46
CA SER A 487 -8.60 -32.60 29.43
C SER A 487 -7.31 -33.07 30.09
N GLN A 488 -6.74 -32.23 30.95
CA GLN A 488 -6.16 -32.68 32.22
C GLN A 488 -5.76 -31.50 33.11
N THR A 489 -6.22 -31.57 34.35
CA THR A 489 -6.02 -30.63 35.42
C THR A 489 -4.55 -30.57 35.84
N TYR A 490 -3.74 -29.63 35.35
CA TYR A 490 -2.46 -29.26 35.99
C TYR A 490 -2.02 -27.83 35.70
N GLY A 491 -1.50 -27.19 36.75
CA GLY A 491 -0.46 -26.16 36.70
C GLY A 491 -0.81 -24.81 36.08
N HIS A 492 -0.99 -23.79 36.92
CA HIS A 492 -0.85 -22.40 36.48
C HIS A 492 0.53 -22.17 35.80
N PHE A 493 0.56 -22.03 34.48
CA PHE A 493 1.68 -21.38 33.80
C PHE A 493 1.64 -19.87 34.10
N ARG A 494 2.19 -19.46 35.25
CA ARG A 494 2.66 -18.08 35.45
C ARG A 494 4.11 -18.00 34.99
N GLY A 495 4.32 -17.96 33.68
CA GLY A 495 5.64 -17.91 33.07
C GLY A 495 5.62 -17.03 31.83
N LYS A 496 6.45 -15.99 31.87
CA LYS A 496 6.74 -14.95 30.87
C LYS A 496 6.63 -15.41 29.41
N SER A 497 5.92 -14.58 28.62
CA SER A 497 6.12 -14.33 27.18
C SER A 497 6.98 -15.36 26.43
N ILE A 498 6.33 -16.29 25.74
CA ILE A 498 6.97 -17.00 24.63
C ILE A 498 7.38 -15.90 23.63
N GLY A 499 8.67 -15.62 23.50
CA GLY A 499 9.18 -14.73 22.47
C GLY A 499 9.30 -15.52 21.18
N ALA A 500 8.45 -15.26 20.20
CA ALA A 500 8.66 -15.80 18.86
C ALA A 500 9.86 -15.06 18.25
N VAL A 501 11.06 -15.54 18.51
CA VAL A 501 12.26 -15.04 17.83
C VAL A 501 12.29 -15.68 16.45
N SER A 502 12.00 -14.93 15.40
CA SER A 502 12.23 -15.39 14.03
C SER A 502 13.69 -15.18 13.67
N TYR A 503 14.38 -16.27 13.33
CA TYR A 503 15.71 -16.24 12.71
C TYR A 503 15.58 -16.39 11.21
N PHE A 504 16.41 -15.67 10.46
CA PHE A 504 16.66 -15.96 9.05
C PHE A 504 18.13 -16.33 8.92
N GLY A 505 18.42 -17.60 8.61
CA GLY A 505 19.79 -18.01 8.36
C GLY A 505 20.02 -18.98 7.23
N LEU A 506 21.27 -19.00 6.78
CA LEU A 506 21.71 -19.72 5.59
C LEU A 506 22.78 -20.74 5.95
N GLU A 507 22.68 -21.92 5.36
CA GLU A 507 23.65 -23.00 5.55
C GLU A 507 24.78 -23.00 4.49
N SER A 508 24.71 -22.16 3.46
CA SER A 508 25.62 -22.21 2.30
C SER A 508 26.40 -20.91 2.10
N GLN A 509 27.72 -21.02 1.95
CA GLN A 509 28.64 -19.87 1.83
C GLN A 509 28.53 -19.10 0.50
N SER A 510 27.91 -19.67 -0.53
CA SER A 510 27.96 -19.13 -1.90
C SER A 510 26.64 -18.50 -2.38
N ALA A 511 25.55 -18.66 -1.63
CA ALA A 511 24.25 -18.13 -2.00
C ALA A 511 24.00 -16.77 -1.37
N VAL A 512 23.48 -15.83 -2.17
CA VAL A 512 23.05 -14.51 -1.70
C VAL A 512 21.53 -14.46 -1.76
N TYR A 513 20.91 -14.13 -0.63
CA TYR A 513 19.47 -14.01 -0.50
C TYR A 513 19.10 -12.57 -0.21
N LYS A 514 18.04 -12.10 -0.84
CA LYS A 514 17.41 -10.82 -0.56
C LYS A 514 16.06 -11.06 0.11
N VAL A 515 15.91 -10.64 1.36
CA VAL A 515 14.60 -10.51 2.00
C VAL A 515 14.05 -9.14 1.63
N ASN A 516 13.05 -9.10 0.77
CA ASN A 516 12.42 -7.85 0.32
C ASN A 516 11.58 -7.25 1.43
N TRP A 517 10.76 -8.05 2.10
CA TRP A 517 9.94 -7.58 3.21
C TRP A 517 9.59 -8.72 4.16
N VAL A 518 9.22 -8.36 5.39
CA VAL A 518 8.66 -9.24 6.41
C VAL A 518 7.42 -8.57 6.98
N ARG A 519 6.35 -9.34 7.18
CA ARG A 519 5.08 -8.85 7.72
C ARG A 519 4.44 -9.85 8.67
N SER A 520 3.48 -9.40 9.47
CA SER A 520 2.61 -10.30 10.23
C SER A 520 1.12 -10.05 9.93
N VAL A 521 0.38 -11.14 9.77
CA VAL A 521 -1.05 -11.19 9.45
C VAL A 521 -1.78 -11.89 10.59
N THR A 522 -2.92 -11.37 11.02
CA THR A 522 -3.79 -12.09 11.97
C THR A 522 -4.63 -13.14 11.26
N MET A 523 -4.63 -14.35 11.81
CA MET A 523 -5.44 -15.51 11.41
C MET A 523 -6.61 -15.69 12.37
N LEU A 524 -7.62 -16.46 11.95
CA LEU A 524 -8.67 -16.95 12.85
C LEU A 524 -8.17 -18.20 13.61
N SER A 525 -8.89 -18.66 14.64
CA SER A 525 -8.63 -19.99 15.21
C SER A 525 -8.59 -21.06 14.13
N GLY A 526 -7.62 -21.97 14.26
CA GLY A 526 -7.37 -22.99 13.24
C GLY A 526 -6.56 -22.52 12.03
N GLY A 527 -6.02 -21.30 12.05
CA GLY A 527 -5.14 -20.79 10.99
C GLY A 527 -5.85 -20.48 9.67
N GLN A 528 -7.18 -20.37 9.68
CA GLN A 528 -7.97 -20.11 8.48
C GLN A 528 -8.11 -18.61 8.20
N GLN A 529 -8.05 -18.25 6.92
CA GLN A 529 -8.48 -16.95 6.41
C GLN A 529 -9.99 -16.95 6.19
N PRO A 530 -10.67 -15.79 6.22
CA PRO A 530 -12.10 -15.72 5.99
C PRO A 530 -12.43 -16.12 4.56
N GLN A 531 -13.62 -16.65 4.35
CA GLN A 531 -14.13 -16.93 3.02
C GLN A 531 -14.53 -15.62 2.33
N ILE A 532 -14.10 -15.46 1.09
CA ILE A 532 -14.35 -14.26 0.29
C ILE A 532 -15.25 -14.63 -0.88
N THR A 533 -16.30 -13.85 -1.10
CA THR A 533 -17.20 -14.00 -2.25
C THR A 533 -17.44 -12.65 -2.90
N PHE A 534 -17.19 -12.57 -4.21
CA PHE A 534 -17.43 -11.38 -5.02
C PHE A 534 -18.88 -11.36 -5.49
N GLY A 535 -19.55 -10.22 -5.30
CA GLY A 535 -20.83 -9.96 -5.94
C GLY A 535 -20.67 -9.41 -7.37
N PRO A 536 -21.78 -9.03 -8.03
CA PRO A 536 -21.73 -8.46 -9.36
C PRO A 536 -21.10 -7.06 -9.36
N ILE A 537 -20.55 -6.66 -10.50
CA ILE A 537 -20.13 -5.26 -10.71
C ILE A 537 -21.37 -4.38 -10.71
N ILE A 538 -21.34 -3.35 -9.86
CA ILE A 538 -22.37 -2.32 -9.75
C ILE A 538 -21.76 -1.03 -10.30
N LYS A 539 -22.42 -0.43 -11.29
CA LYS A 539 -22.10 0.93 -11.70
C LYS A 539 -22.70 1.86 -10.65
N GLU A 540 -21.89 2.69 -10.01
CA GLU A 540 -22.41 3.76 -9.16
C GLU A 540 -23.17 4.75 -10.05
N SER A 541 -24.50 4.61 -10.06
CA SER A 541 -25.40 5.60 -10.63
C SER A 541 -25.63 6.67 -9.57
N GLY A 542 -25.08 7.87 -9.79
CA GLY A 542 -25.62 9.06 -9.14
C GLY A 542 -27.09 9.16 -9.53
N THR A 543 -27.96 8.84 -8.58
CA THR A 543 -29.40 8.99 -8.71
C THR A 543 -29.80 10.34 -8.17
#